data_AF-A0A1V3PPP6-F1
#
_entry.id   AF-A0A1V3PPP6-F1
#
_cell.length_a   1.000
_cell.length_b   1.000
_cell.length_c   1.000
_cell.angle_alpha   90.00
_cell.angle_beta   90.00
_cell.angle_gamma   90.00
#
_symmetry.space_group_name_H-M   'P 1'
#
loop_
_entity.id
_entity.type
_entity.pdbx_description
1 polymer ?
#
loop_
_entity_poly.entity_id
_entity_poly.type
_entity_poly.pdbx_seq_one_letter_code
_entity_poly.pdbx_strand_id
1 'polypeptide(L)'
;MPAPIDILPTPSAIPPAPIIASPPARPPGLRAALGLVALYFVLQAVGSGLIALVLGVAMGFVRPWQGMAHADDGIRSMLDQPGMPALLVIATLSLAAALILLLTRRRWPHLWSLAQPPGFGFVRTTRPLFLALAVAIGLTAPLLGGWLTQLLAHGQTVTQNIQQLGADTPPAWRIMLVLVVVSVGPVVEELLFRGVLLSALWQRWRTGWAMTLSSLAFALVHLPGLQWQWFALPDLLLLALALAWLRLRSGSIWPGVLAHGVNNLLAVAAWFVAINLPG
;
A
#
# COMPACT_ATOMS: atom_id res chain seq x y z
N MET A 1 21.31 64.47 59.98
CA MET A 1 22.06 63.87 58.86
C MET A 1 21.76 62.38 58.85
N PRO A 2 21.07 61.81 57.84
CA PRO A 2 20.87 60.37 57.74
C PRO A 2 22.08 59.71 57.06
N ALA A 3 22.42 58.50 57.49
CA ALA A 3 23.54 57.70 56.98
C ALA A 3 23.24 57.10 55.58
N PRO A 4 24.27 56.82 54.75
CA PRO A 4 24.07 56.28 53.41
C PRO A 4 23.71 54.78 53.46
N ILE A 5 22.77 54.38 52.60
CA ILE A 5 22.31 53.00 52.44
C ILE A 5 23.24 52.30 51.43
N ASP A 6 23.87 51.21 51.86
CA ASP A 6 24.67 50.32 51.02
C ASP A 6 23.77 49.50 50.09
N ILE A 7 24.00 49.58 48.77
CA ILE A 7 23.30 48.81 47.75
C ILE A 7 24.10 47.54 47.47
N LEU A 8 23.57 46.38 47.87
CA LEU A 8 24.18 45.07 47.57
C LEU A 8 24.08 44.75 46.07
N PRO A 9 25.12 44.12 45.46
CA PRO A 9 25.11 43.76 44.05
C PRO A 9 24.15 42.60 43.77
N THR A 10 23.37 42.71 42.68
CA THR A 10 22.43 41.68 42.22
C THR A 10 23.15 40.40 41.76
N PRO A 11 22.61 39.20 42.04
CA PRO A 11 23.24 37.96 41.64
C PRO A 11 23.23 37.81 40.12
N SER A 12 24.38 37.46 39.54
CA SER A 12 24.54 37.20 38.11
C SER A 12 23.67 36.01 37.69
N ALA A 13 22.77 36.23 36.73
CA ALA A 13 21.90 35.18 36.19
C ALA A 13 22.73 34.06 35.55
N ILE A 14 22.54 32.83 36.02
CA ILE A 14 23.16 31.63 35.43
C ILE A 14 22.57 31.45 34.01
N PRO A 15 23.39 31.34 32.96
CA PRO A 15 22.88 31.10 31.62
C PRO A 15 22.15 29.75 31.54
N PRO A 16 21.02 29.68 30.81
CA PRO A 16 20.25 28.44 30.70
C PRO A 16 21.09 27.34 30.07
N ALA A 17 21.00 26.13 30.64
CA ALA A 17 21.70 24.96 30.12
C ALA A 17 21.32 24.71 28.65
N PRO A 18 22.29 24.38 27.78
CA PRO A 18 22.00 24.10 26.38
C PRO A 18 21.05 22.90 26.27
N ILE A 19 19.94 23.10 25.57
CA ILE A 19 18.97 22.03 25.25
C ILE A 19 19.70 21.02 24.35
N ILE A 20 20.04 19.86 24.90
CA ILE A 20 20.59 18.74 24.13
C ILE A 20 19.44 18.17 23.29
N ALA A 21 19.34 18.59 22.04
CA ALA A 21 18.39 18.03 21.08
C ALA A 21 18.64 16.52 20.95
N SER A 22 17.58 15.71 21.09
CA SER A 22 17.68 14.27 20.88
C SER A 22 18.20 13.98 19.46
N PRO A 23 19.12 13.01 19.28
CA PRO A 23 19.63 12.70 17.96
C PRO A 23 18.47 12.29 17.03
N PRO A 24 18.46 12.77 15.77
CA PRO A 24 17.37 12.47 14.84
C PRO A 24 17.24 10.95 14.66
N ALA A 25 15.99 10.46 14.69
CA ALA A 25 15.70 9.04 14.51
C ALA A 25 16.32 8.51 13.22
N ARG A 26 17.06 7.40 13.32
CA ARG A 26 17.74 6.80 12.16
C ARG A 26 16.71 6.38 11.09
N PRO A 27 17.00 6.61 9.80
CA PRO A 27 16.13 6.19 8.71
C PRO A 27 15.97 4.66 8.66
N PRO A 28 14.93 4.14 7.98
CA PRO A 28 14.71 2.71 7.87
C PRO A 28 15.92 2.02 7.23
N GLY A 29 16.41 0.98 7.90
CA GLY A 29 17.35 0.03 7.30
C GLY A 29 16.63 -0.98 6.41
N LEU A 30 17.37 -1.63 5.50
CA LEU A 30 16.82 -2.58 4.54
C LEU A 30 16.01 -3.72 5.18
N ARG A 31 16.49 -4.28 6.29
CA ARG A 31 15.77 -5.34 7.03
C ARG A 31 14.42 -4.88 7.55
N ALA A 32 14.33 -3.66 8.08
CA ALA A 32 13.08 -3.11 8.59
C ALA A 32 12.10 -2.80 7.44
N ALA A 33 12.61 -2.29 6.32
CA ALA A 33 11.80 -2.04 5.13
C ALA A 33 11.22 -3.33 4.55
N LEU A 34 12.07 -4.35 4.31
CA LEU A 34 11.62 -5.65 3.82
C LEU A 34 10.68 -6.35 4.80
N GLY A 35 10.93 -6.22 6.11
CA GLY A 35 10.05 -6.75 7.15
C GLY A 35 8.66 -6.12 7.14
N LEU A 36 8.54 -4.81 6.87
CA LEU A 36 7.24 -4.14 6.74
C LEU A 36 6.50 -4.55 5.47
N VAL A 37 7.20 -4.68 4.35
CA VAL A 37 6.63 -5.21 3.10
C VAL A 37 6.11 -6.63 3.34
N ALA A 38 6.95 -7.52 3.86
CA ALA A 38 6.57 -8.90 4.17
C ALA A 38 5.37 -8.95 5.13
N LEU A 39 5.39 -8.15 6.20
CA LEU A 39 4.28 -8.07 7.15
C LEU A 39 2.97 -7.67 6.45
N TYR A 40 2.97 -6.66 5.59
CA TYR A 40 1.77 -6.22 4.87
C TYR A 40 1.16 -7.33 4.00
N PHE A 41 1.97 -8.05 3.22
CA PHE A 41 1.46 -9.12 2.35
C PHE A 41 1.09 -10.38 3.15
N VAL A 42 1.82 -10.72 4.21
CA VAL A 42 1.48 -11.84 5.11
C VAL A 42 0.16 -11.56 5.83
N LEU A 43 -0.07 -10.33 6.30
CA LEU A 43 -1.33 -9.95 6.93
C LEU A 43 -2.53 -10.09 5.99
N GLN A 44 -2.37 -9.81 4.69
CA GLN A 44 -3.44 -10.02 3.72
C GLN A 44 -3.68 -11.50 3.43
N ALA A 45 -2.61 -12.28 3.25
CA ALA A 45 -2.70 -13.72 3.00
C ALA A 45 -3.31 -14.49 4.17
N VAL A 46 -2.81 -14.24 5.39
CA VAL A 46 -3.26 -14.95 6.61
C VAL A 46 -4.51 -14.33 7.20
N GLY A 47 -4.63 -12.99 7.16
CA GLY A 47 -5.76 -12.27 7.73
C GLY A 47 -7.09 -12.66 7.10
N SER A 48 -7.12 -13.00 5.82
CA SER A 48 -8.35 -13.43 5.14
C SER A 48 -8.86 -14.73 5.74
N GLY A 49 -7.96 -15.69 5.98
CA GLY A 49 -8.27 -16.95 6.65
C GLY A 49 -8.70 -16.77 8.11
N LEU A 50 -8.02 -15.89 8.85
CA LEU A 50 -8.38 -15.60 10.25
C LEU A 50 -9.75 -14.94 10.38
N ILE A 51 -10.06 -13.96 9.52
CA ILE A 51 -11.37 -13.31 9.51
C ILE A 51 -12.46 -14.31 9.12
N ALA A 52 -12.22 -15.14 8.10
CA ALA A 52 -13.14 -16.20 7.71
C ALA A 52 -13.41 -17.18 8.87
N LEU A 53 -12.35 -17.57 9.60
CA LEU A 53 -12.48 -18.43 10.78
C LEU A 53 -13.32 -17.78 11.89
N VAL A 54 -13.04 -16.51 12.23
CA VAL A 54 -13.79 -15.77 13.26
C VAL A 54 -15.26 -15.64 12.89
N LEU A 55 -15.55 -15.32 11.62
CA LEU A 55 -16.93 -15.23 11.13
C LEU A 55 -17.63 -16.58 11.16
N GLY A 56 -16.96 -17.67 10.76
CA GLY A 56 -17.50 -19.03 10.83
C GLY A 56 -17.85 -19.43 12.27
N VAL A 57 -16.95 -19.16 13.22
CA VAL A 57 -17.17 -19.39 14.66
C VAL A 57 -18.35 -18.55 15.17
N ALA A 58 -18.39 -17.25 14.84
CA ALA A 58 -19.47 -16.35 15.26
C ALA A 58 -20.84 -16.81 14.73
N MET A 59 -20.92 -17.27 13.48
CA MET A 59 -22.16 -17.82 12.92
C MET A 59 -22.60 -19.11 13.59
N GLY A 60 -21.65 -19.93 14.05
CA GLY A 60 -21.92 -21.14 14.85
C GLY A 60 -22.57 -20.85 16.20
N PHE A 61 -22.41 -19.63 16.74
CA PHE A 61 -23.12 -19.18 17.96
C PHE A 61 -24.51 -18.60 17.67
N VAL A 62 -24.78 -18.17 16.43
CA VAL A 62 -26.06 -17.57 16.03
C VAL A 62 -27.01 -18.61 15.44
N ARG A 63 -26.49 -19.61 14.73
CA ARG A 63 -27.25 -20.75 14.21
C ARG A 63 -27.21 -21.91 15.21
N PRO A 64 -28.27 -22.72 15.34
CA PRO A 64 -28.25 -23.88 16.22
C PRO A 64 -27.08 -24.79 15.86
N TRP A 65 -26.19 -25.03 16.82
CA TRP A 65 -24.95 -25.78 16.64
C TRP A 65 -25.24 -27.22 16.19
N GLN A 66 -24.93 -27.55 14.94
CA GLN A 66 -25.18 -28.88 14.35
C GLN A 66 -24.02 -29.88 14.58
N GLY A 67 -23.04 -29.54 15.42
CA GLY A 67 -21.87 -30.39 15.72
C GLY A 67 -20.65 -30.11 14.83
N MET A 68 -19.47 -30.58 15.27
CA MET A 68 -18.18 -30.37 14.56
C MET A 68 -18.14 -31.04 13.17
N ALA A 69 -18.94 -32.09 12.95
CA ALA A 69 -18.98 -32.82 11.68
C ALA A 69 -19.46 -31.99 10.48
N HIS A 70 -20.13 -30.85 10.73
CA HIS A 70 -20.64 -29.94 9.68
C HIS A 70 -20.00 -28.54 9.74
N ALA A 71 -18.96 -28.35 10.55
CA ALA A 71 -18.28 -27.06 10.67
C ALA A 71 -17.60 -26.66 9.34
N ASP A 72 -17.00 -27.62 8.65
CA ASP A 72 -16.33 -27.39 7.36
C ASP A 72 -17.33 -26.98 6.27
N ASP A 73 -18.49 -27.63 6.20
CA ASP A 73 -19.56 -27.29 5.25
C ASP A 73 -20.15 -25.90 5.55
N GLY A 74 -20.27 -25.54 6.82
CA GLY A 74 -20.68 -24.21 7.26
C GLY A 74 -19.71 -23.12 6.80
N ILE A 75 -18.41 -23.31 7.00
CA ILE A 75 -17.37 -22.36 6.56
C ILE A 75 -17.35 -22.24 5.03
N ARG A 76 -17.43 -23.36 4.30
CA ARG A 76 -17.49 -23.35 2.83
C ARG A 76 -18.71 -22.60 2.32
N SER A 77 -19.89 -22.93 2.84
CA SER A 77 -21.14 -22.24 2.46
C SER A 77 -21.12 -20.73 2.75
N MET A 78 -20.38 -20.31 3.77
CA MET A 78 -20.17 -18.89 4.09
C MET A 78 -19.23 -18.22 3.09
N LEU A 79 -18.11 -18.86 2.75
CA LEU A 79 -17.15 -18.36 1.77
C LEU A 79 -17.75 -18.27 0.36
N ASP A 80 -18.68 -19.18 0.05
CA ASP A 80 -19.42 -19.22 -1.22
C ASP A 80 -20.53 -18.16 -1.31
N GLN A 81 -20.81 -17.41 -0.23
CA GLN A 81 -21.80 -16.33 -0.30
C GLN A 81 -21.33 -15.20 -1.22
N PRO A 82 -22.21 -14.69 -2.11
CA PRO A 82 -21.90 -13.57 -2.98
C PRO A 82 -21.36 -12.36 -2.18
N GLY A 83 -20.14 -11.94 -2.50
CA GLY A 83 -19.49 -10.78 -1.87
C GLY A 83 -18.67 -11.08 -0.60
N MET A 84 -18.70 -12.30 -0.04
CA MET A 84 -17.80 -12.67 1.05
C MET A 84 -16.32 -12.51 0.67
N PRO A 85 -15.86 -12.92 -0.53
CA PRO A 85 -14.49 -12.65 -0.97
C PRO A 85 -14.13 -11.16 -0.99
N ALA A 86 -15.06 -10.31 -1.46
CA ALA A 86 -14.85 -8.86 -1.49
C ALA A 86 -14.76 -8.27 -0.07
N LEU A 87 -15.62 -8.71 0.85
CA LEU A 87 -15.59 -8.31 2.25
C LEU A 87 -14.26 -8.69 2.92
N LEU A 88 -13.77 -9.91 2.69
CA LEU A 88 -12.49 -10.37 3.24
C LEU A 88 -11.33 -9.51 2.73
N VAL A 89 -11.29 -9.20 1.43
CA VAL A 89 -10.27 -8.31 0.85
C VAL A 89 -10.37 -6.90 1.45
N ILE A 90 -11.56 -6.31 1.51
CA ILE A 90 -11.79 -4.97 2.10
C ILE A 90 -11.28 -4.92 3.53
N ALA A 91 -11.69 -5.89 4.36
CA ALA A 91 -11.36 -5.91 5.78
C ALA A 91 -9.86 -6.12 6.02
N THR A 92 -9.26 -7.10 5.34
CA THR A 92 -7.84 -7.41 5.52
C THR A 92 -6.92 -6.31 5.00
N LEU A 93 -7.18 -5.78 3.80
CA LEU A 93 -6.40 -4.69 3.24
C LEU A 93 -6.50 -3.45 4.13
N SER A 94 -7.70 -3.10 4.59
CA SER A 94 -7.90 -1.93 5.47
C SER A 94 -7.19 -2.09 6.81
N LEU A 95 -7.27 -3.27 7.45
CA LEU A 95 -6.60 -3.56 8.71
C LEU A 95 -5.08 -3.56 8.56
N ALA A 96 -4.57 -4.22 7.51
CA ALA A 96 -3.13 -4.26 7.21
C ALA A 96 -2.61 -2.85 6.91
N ALA A 97 -3.34 -2.06 6.11
CA ALA A 97 -2.97 -0.68 5.81
C ALA A 97 -2.95 0.18 7.07
N ALA A 98 -3.98 0.13 7.91
CA ALA A 98 -4.03 0.86 9.16
C ALA A 98 -2.85 0.50 10.07
N LEU A 99 -2.54 -0.79 10.24
CA LEU A 99 -1.42 -1.24 11.05
C LEU A 99 -0.07 -0.75 10.48
N ILE A 100 0.15 -0.85 9.18
CA ILE A 100 1.39 -0.38 8.54
C ILE A 100 1.53 1.13 8.69
N LEU A 101 0.48 1.91 8.45
CA LEU A 101 0.47 3.36 8.62
C LEU A 101 0.79 3.74 10.08
N LEU A 102 0.19 3.05 11.06
CA LEU A 102 0.43 3.28 12.48
C LEU A 102 1.88 2.96 12.87
N LEU A 103 2.39 1.79 12.46
CA LEU A 103 3.76 1.36 12.77
C LEU A 103 4.80 2.30 12.15
N THR A 104 4.64 2.66 10.88
CA THR A 104 5.54 3.58 10.17
C THR A 104 5.46 5.00 10.72
N ARG A 105 4.27 5.47 11.12
CA ARG A 105 4.08 6.80 11.75
C ARG A 105 4.71 6.87 13.13
N ARG A 106 4.55 5.83 13.95
CA ARG A 106 5.15 5.76 15.29
C ARG A 106 6.67 5.64 15.23
N ARG A 107 7.20 4.86 14.28
CA ARG A 107 8.64 4.58 14.22
C ARG A 107 9.46 5.69 13.57
N TRP A 108 8.91 6.42 12.60
CA TRP A 108 9.63 7.45 11.85
C TRP A 108 8.80 8.72 11.60
N PRO A 109 8.26 9.39 12.64
CA PRO A 109 7.30 10.49 12.46
C PRO A 109 7.84 11.64 11.60
N HIS A 110 9.12 11.99 11.76
CA HIS A 110 9.76 13.11 11.04
C HIS A 110 10.01 12.81 9.56
N LEU A 111 10.13 11.55 9.14
CA LEU A 111 10.44 11.21 7.74
C LEU A 111 9.24 11.42 6.81
N TRP A 112 8.02 11.46 7.33
CA TRP A 112 6.80 11.61 6.54
C TRP A 112 6.81 12.90 5.71
N SER A 113 7.16 14.02 6.34
CA SER A 113 7.15 15.35 5.72
C SER A 113 8.39 15.64 4.86
N LEU A 114 9.35 14.72 4.78
CA LEU A 114 10.56 14.91 3.97
C LEU A 114 10.32 14.45 2.54
N ALA A 115 10.54 15.36 1.59
CA ALA A 115 10.30 15.10 0.17
C ALA A 115 11.32 14.11 -0.43
N GLN A 116 12.61 14.29 -0.15
CA GLN A 116 13.65 13.44 -0.75
C GLN A 116 13.98 12.25 0.14
N PRO A 117 14.30 11.07 -0.43
CA PRO A 117 14.87 9.95 0.32
C PRO A 117 16.03 10.42 1.21
N PRO A 118 16.10 9.99 2.49
CA PRO A 118 15.34 8.89 3.10
C PRO A 118 13.92 9.25 3.61
N GLY A 119 13.39 10.42 3.25
CA GLY A 119 12.02 10.83 3.52
C GLY A 119 10.96 10.01 2.78
N PHE A 120 9.76 9.91 3.36
CA PHE A 120 8.67 9.11 2.78
C PHE A 120 7.86 9.86 1.74
N GLY A 121 8.04 11.17 1.58
CA GLY A 121 7.43 11.94 0.49
C GLY A 121 5.93 12.20 0.66
N PHE A 122 5.40 12.24 1.89
CA PHE A 122 4.04 12.72 2.18
C PHE A 122 4.00 14.26 2.13
N VAL A 123 4.39 14.81 0.99
CA VAL A 123 4.42 16.24 0.69
C VAL A 123 3.54 16.51 -0.52
N ARG A 124 2.88 17.67 -0.56
CA ARG A 124 2.10 18.06 -1.74
C ARG A 124 3.04 18.27 -2.94
N THR A 125 2.63 17.76 -4.11
CA THR A 125 3.32 18.08 -5.36
C THR A 125 3.02 19.53 -5.75
N THR A 126 4.06 20.33 -5.94
CA THR A 126 3.95 21.74 -6.36
C THR A 126 3.92 21.92 -7.87
N ARG A 127 4.29 20.88 -8.65
CA ARG A 127 4.34 20.91 -10.11
C ARG A 127 3.21 20.07 -10.72
N PRO A 128 2.16 20.69 -11.29
CA PRO A 128 0.99 19.96 -11.81
C PRO A 128 1.35 18.99 -12.95
N LEU A 129 2.46 19.24 -13.67
CA LEU A 129 3.00 18.33 -14.68
C LEU A 129 3.13 16.90 -14.16
N PHE A 130 3.58 16.68 -12.91
CA PHE A 130 3.72 15.31 -12.39
C PHE A 130 2.37 14.63 -12.13
N LEU A 131 1.32 15.39 -11.85
CA LEU A 131 -0.05 14.84 -11.74
C LEU A 131 -0.61 14.50 -13.12
N ALA A 132 -0.38 15.35 -14.12
CA ALA A 132 -0.76 15.06 -15.51
C ALA A 132 -0.03 13.81 -16.04
N LEU A 133 1.28 13.71 -15.79
CA LEU A 133 2.07 12.53 -16.13
C LEU A 133 1.59 11.29 -15.37
N ALA A 134 1.21 11.43 -14.10
CA ALA A 134 0.66 10.32 -13.32
C ALA A 134 -0.65 9.79 -13.93
N VAL A 135 -1.57 10.66 -14.33
CA VAL A 135 -2.80 10.26 -15.03
C VAL A 135 -2.46 9.59 -16.36
N ALA A 136 -1.57 10.19 -17.16
CA ALA A 136 -1.15 9.62 -18.44
C ALA A 136 -0.52 8.22 -18.26
N ILE A 137 0.36 8.05 -17.28
CA ILE A 137 0.98 6.76 -16.95
C ILE A 137 -0.09 5.76 -16.52
N GLY A 138 -0.99 6.14 -15.60
CA GLY A 138 -2.05 5.26 -15.12
C GLY A 138 -3.03 4.82 -16.21
N LEU A 139 -3.27 5.66 -17.22
CA LEU A 139 -4.13 5.32 -18.37
C LEU A 139 -3.42 4.44 -19.40
N THR A 140 -2.12 4.67 -19.63
CA THR A 140 -1.37 4.00 -20.71
C THR A 140 -0.66 2.72 -20.27
N ALA A 141 -0.27 2.62 -19.00
CA ALA A 141 0.44 1.45 -18.47
C ALA A 141 -0.36 0.15 -18.63
N PRO A 142 -1.66 0.06 -18.30
CA PRO A 142 -2.44 -1.16 -18.52
C PRO A 142 -2.53 -1.57 -20.00
N LEU A 143 -2.54 -0.60 -20.92
CA LEU A 143 -2.66 -0.88 -22.36
C LEU A 143 -1.35 -1.48 -22.89
N LEU A 144 -0.23 -0.85 -22.57
CA LEU A 144 1.11 -1.32 -22.97
C LEU A 144 1.46 -2.63 -22.26
N GLY A 145 1.19 -2.70 -20.97
CA GLY A 145 1.41 -3.87 -20.12
C GLY A 145 0.54 -5.06 -20.50
N GLY A 146 -0.74 -4.83 -20.78
CA GLY A 146 -1.66 -5.85 -21.30
C GLY A 146 -1.21 -6.39 -22.65
N TRP A 147 -0.80 -5.52 -23.58
CA TRP A 147 -0.23 -5.95 -24.86
C TRP A 147 1.04 -6.81 -24.67
N LEU A 148 1.97 -6.37 -23.82
CA LEU A 148 3.20 -7.11 -23.53
C LEU A 148 2.90 -8.46 -22.86
N THR A 149 1.95 -8.48 -21.92
CA THR A 149 1.51 -9.69 -21.23
C THR A 149 0.93 -10.69 -22.22
N GLN A 150 0.08 -10.24 -23.16
CA GLN A 150 -0.50 -11.10 -24.19
C GLN A 150 0.56 -11.65 -25.16
N LEU A 151 1.54 -10.82 -25.54
CA LEU A 151 2.66 -11.24 -26.36
C LEU A 151 3.46 -12.36 -25.68
N LEU A 152 3.74 -12.22 -24.37
CA LEU A 152 4.48 -13.20 -23.58
C LEU A 152 3.66 -14.43 -23.19
N ALA A 153 2.33 -14.29 -23.09
CA ALA A 153 1.44 -15.39 -22.77
C ALA A 153 1.34 -16.42 -23.91
N HIS A 154 1.71 -16.05 -25.15
CA HIS A 154 1.67 -16.95 -26.32
C HIS A 154 0.32 -17.68 -26.47
N GLY A 155 -0.80 -16.97 -26.24
CA GLY A 155 -2.15 -17.52 -26.33
C GLY A 155 -2.66 -18.27 -25.10
N GLN A 156 -1.89 -18.32 -24.01
CA GLN A 156 -2.38 -18.82 -22.72
C GLN A 156 -3.45 -17.89 -22.14
N THR A 157 -4.39 -18.47 -21.38
CA THR A 157 -5.42 -17.69 -20.67
C THR A 157 -4.77 -16.80 -19.61
N VAL A 158 -4.85 -15.49 -19.80
CA VAL A 158 -4.41 -14.51 -18.81
C VAL A 158 -5.54 -14.33 -17.80
N THR A 159 -5.39 -14.92 -16.61
CA THR A 159 -6.36 -14.74 -15.52
C THR A 159 -5.90 -13.64 -14.59
N GLN A 160 -6.76 -12.64 -14.41
CA GLN A 160 -6.56 -11.63 -13.37
C GLN A 160 -7.55 -11.90 -12.26
N ASN A 161 -7.05 -12.38 -11.11
CA ASN A 161 -7.88 -12.67 -9.92
C ASN A 161 -8.77 -11.48 -9.54
N ILE A 162 -8.30 -10.24 -9.74
CA ILE A 162 -9.08 -9.05 -9.46
C ILE A 162 -10.32 -8.96 -10.38
N GLN A 163 -10.23 -9.32 -11.66
CA GLN A 163 -11.36 -9.28 -12.58
C GLN A 163 -12.46 -10.28 -12.17
N GLN A 164 -12.07 -11.49 -11.78
CA GLN A 164 -13.00 -12.53 -11.32
C GLN A 164 -13.71 -12.14 -10.01
N LEU A 165 -13.00 -11.49 -9.09
CA LEU A 165 -13.55 -11.04 -7.80
C LEU A 165 -14.77 -10.12 -7.96
N GLY A 166 -14.81 -9.29 -9.01
CA GLY A 166 -15.92 -8.37 -9.24
C GLY A 166 -17.19 -9.05 -9.78
N ALA A 167 -17.06 -10.10 -10.60
CA ALA A 167 -18.20 -10.71 -11.29
C ALA A 167 -19.25 -11.29 -10.32
N ASP A 168 -18.80 -11.92 -9.24
CA ASP A 168 -19.65 -12.62 -8.27
C ASP A 168 -20.04 -11.77 -7.05
N THR A 169 -19.60 -10.50 -7.03
CA THR A 169 -19.81 -9.61 -5.88
C THR A 169 -21.08 -8.76 -6.06
N PRO A 170 -21.95 -8.55 -5.06
CA PRO A 170 -23.08 -7.63 -5.18
C PRO A 170 -22.66 -6.16 -5.40
N PRO A 171 -23.45 -5.30 -6.07
CA PRO A 171 -23.04 -3.95 -6.43
C PRO A 171 -22.54 -3.07 -5.27
N ALA A 172 -23.18 -3.13 -4.11
CA ALA A 172 -22.76 -2.37 -2.93
C ALA A 172 -21.34 -2.75 -2.48
N TRP A 173 -21.05 -4.05 -2.41
CA TRP A 173 -19.73 -4.56 -2.09
C TRP A 173 -18.70 -4.27 -3.19
N ARG A 174 -19.10 -4.27 -4.48
CA ARG A 174 -18.21 -3.86 -5.59
C ARG A 174 -17.75 -2.42 -5.41
N ILE A 175 -18.66 -1.48 -5.12
CA ILE A 175 -18.31 -0.05 -4.94
C ILE A 175 -17.33 0.11 -3.79
N MET A 176 -17.59 -0.52 -2.64
CA MET A 176 -16.66 -0.46 -1.50
C MET A 176 -15.29 -1.06 -1.84
N LEU A 177 -15.27 -2.19 -2.55
CA LEU A 177 -14.03 -2.84 -2.98
C LEU A 177 -13.23 -1.94 -3.92
N VAL A 178 -13.87 -1.30 -4.90
CA VAL A 178 -13.22 -0.33 -5.79
C VAL A 178 -12.59 0.80 -4.99
N LEU A 179 -13.32 1.39 -4.04
CA LEU A 179 -12.79 2.49 -3.23
C LEU A 179 -11.50 2.07 -2.51
N VAL A 180 -11.47 0.88 -1.92
CA VAL A 180 -10.30 0.39 -1.19
C VAL A 180 -9.13 0.06 -2.13
N VAL A 181 -9.39 -0.64 -3.24
CA VAL A 181 -8.37 -1.08 -4.23
C VAL A 181 -7.78 0.09 -5.02
N VAL A 182 -8.56 1.14 -5.28
CA VAL A 182 -8.13 2.30 -6.06
C VAL A 182 -7.49 3.39 -5.18
N SER A 183 -7.76 3.40 -3.87
CA SER A 183 -7.22 4.42 -2.96
C SER A 183 -6.33 3.85 -1.87
N VAL A 184 -6.87 3.07 -0.93
CA VAL A 184 -6.15 2.60 0.28
C VAL A 184 -4.96 1.73 -0.10
N GLY A 185 -5.15 0.76 -1.00
CA GLY A 185 -4.09 -0.13 -1.49
C GLY A 185 -2.90 0.66 -2.09
N PRO A 186 -3.14 1.50 -3.11
CA PRO A 186 -2.11 2.37 -3.69
C PRO A 186 -1.40 3.25 -2.66
N VAL A 187 -2.11 3.84 -1.68
CA VAL A 187 -1.48 4.68 -0.64
C VAL A 187 -0.50 3.88 0.21
N VAL A 188 -0.91 2.72 0.74
CA VAL A 188 -0.04 1.93 1.61
C VAL A 188 1.12 1.30 0.83
N GLU A 189 0.88 0.85 -0.39
CA GLU A 189 1.93 0.28 -1.23
C GLU A 189 2.94 1.33 -1.68
N GLU A 190 2.51 2.52 -2.08
CA GLU A 190 3.45 3.60 -2.40
C GLU A 190 4.23 4.04 -1.16
N LEU A 191 3.63 4.07 0.03
CA LEU A 191 4.40 4.27 1.26
C LEU A 191 5.45 3.16 1.47
N LEU A 192 5.07 1.89 1.36
CA LEU A 192 5.97 0.76 1.62
C LEU A 192 7.11 0.70 0.62
N PHE A 193 6.82 0.81 -0.67
CA PHE A 193 7.80 0.66 -1.73
C PHE A 193 8.55 1.97 -2.01
N ARG A 194 7.85 3.10 -2.17
CA ARG A 194 8.44 4.37 -2.62
C ARG A 194 8.84 5.26 -1.44
N GLY A 195 8.13 5.14 -0.33
CA GLY A 195 8.48 5.81 0.92
C GLY A 195 9.59 5.08 1.67
N VAL A 196 9.37 3.81 2.06
CA VAL A 196 10.22 3.09 3.02
C VAL A 196 11.33 2.29 2.33
N LEU A 197 10.98 1.36 1.43
CA LEU A 197 11.95 0.46 0.79
C LEU A 197 12.92 1.21 -0.12
N LEU A 198 12.40 2.03 -1.04
CA LEU A 198 13.23 2.87 -1.91
C LEU A 198 14.18 3.75 -1.09
N SER A 199 13.71 4.36 0.02
CA SER A 199 14.56 5.14 0.92
C SER A 199 15.68 4.32 1.58
N ALA A 200 15.39 3.08 1.98
CA ALA A 200 16.40 2.17 2.54
C ALA A 200 17.44 1.72 1.50
N LEU A 201 16.99 1.48 0.27
CA LEU A 201 17.84 1.10 -0.87
C LEU A 201 18.72 2.27 -1.33
N TRP A 202 18.15 3.47 -1.42
CA TRP A 202 18.82 4.68 -1.90
C TRP A 202 19.97 5.13 -0.98
N GLN A 203 19.88 4.81 0.32
CA GLN A 203 20.98 5.02 1.27
C GLN A 203 22.20 4.13 1.02
N ARG A 204 22.05 3.02 0.28
CA ARG A 204 23.10 2.01 0.07
C ARG A 204 23.58 1.93 -1.37
N TRP A 205 22.71 2.28 -2.31
CA TRP A 205 22.93 2.06 -3.73
C TRP A 205 22.58 3.30 -4.55
N ARG A 206 23.21 3.42 -5.73
CA ARG A 206 22.93 4.49 -6.69
C ARG A 206 21.45 4.48 -7.09
N THR A 207 20.93 5.66 -7.44
CA THR A 207 19.51 5.86 -7.78
C THR A 207 18.93 4.81 -8.73
N GLY A 208 19.66 4.45 -9.79
CA GLY A 208 19.20 3.42 -10.74
C GLY A 208 18.98 2.05 -10.09
N TRP A 209 19.93 1.58 -9.27
CA TRP A 209 19.80 0.31 -8.55
C TRP A 209 18.69 0.35 -7.50
N ALA A 210 18.57 1.45 -6.75
CA ALA A 210 17.51 1.59 -5.76
C ALA A 210 16.11 1.54 -6.43
N MET A 211 15.96 2.22 -7.57
CA MET A 211 14.74 2.22 -8.37
C MET A 211 14.41 0.81 -8.89
N THR A 212 15.37 0.14 -9.51
CA THR A 212 15.18 -1.20 -10.08
C THR A 212 14.88 -2.24 -9.00
N LEU A 213 15.64 -2.28 -7.90
CA LEU A 213 15.44 -3.26 -6.84
C LEU A 213 14.11 -3.05 -6.11
N SER A 214 13.70 -1.80 -5.86
CA SER A 214 12.39 -1.52 -5.27
C SER A 214 11.26 -1.95 -6.20
N SER A 215 11.41 -1.73 -7.51
CA SER A 215 10.38 -2.04 -8.51
C SER A 215 10.28 -3.54 -8.76
N LEU A 216 11.41 -4.24 -8.76
CA LEU A 216 11.46 -5.70 -8.85
C LEU A 216 10.83 -6.35 -7.61
N ALA A 217 11.13 -5.84 -6.41
CA ALA A 217 10.49 -6.30 -5.19
C ALA A 217 8.97 -6.12 -5.25
N PHE A 218 8.48 -4.98 -5.75
CA PHE A 218 7.06 -4.73 -5.98
C PHE A 218 6.45 -5.77 -6.93
N ALA A 219 7.05 -6.02 -8.09
CA ALA A 219 6.51 -6.97 -9.06
C ALA A 219 6.50 -8.41 -8.52
N LEU A 220 7.55 -8.83 -7.80
CA LEU A 220 7.68 -10.20 -7.28
C LEU A 220 6.66 -10.53 -6.18
N VAL A 221 6.35 -9.61 -5.28
CA VAL A 221 5.38 -9.89 -4.19
C VAL A 221 3.95 -10.07 -4.69
N HIS A 222 3.64 -9.60 -5.90
CA HIS A 222 2.33 -9.73 -6.53
C HIS A 222 2.17 -11.03 -7.32
N LEU A 223 3.25 -11.78 -7.56
CA LEU A 223 3.25 -13.01 -8.34
C LEU A 223 2.26 -14.08 -7.80
N PRO A 224 2.11 -14.31 -6.48
CA PRO A 224 1.09 -15.22 -5.96
C PRO A 224 -0.34 -14.79 -6.31
N GLY A 225 -0.61 -13.48 -6.30
CA GLY A 225 -1.91 -12.90 -6.68
C GLY A 225 -2.21 -13.01 -8.18
N LEU A 226 -1.18 -13.19 -9.01
CA LEU A 226 -1.28 -13.48 -10.44
C LEU A 226 -1.33 -14.99 -10.74
N GLN A 227 -1.61 -15.84 -9.75
CA GLN A 227 -1.56 -17.31 -9.90
C GLN A 227 -0.22 -17.79 -10.49
N TRP A 228 0.88 -17.11 -10.16
CA TRP A 228 2.23 -17.39 -10.66
C TRP A 228 2.43 -17.24 -12.17
N GLN A 229 1.55 -16.49 -12.85
CA GLN A 229 1.69 -16.12 -14.27
C GLN A 229 2.83 -15.13 -14.48
N TRP A 230 4.05 -15.65 -14.59
CA TRP A 230 5.28 -14.86 -14.73
C TRP A 230 5.27 -13.92 -15.95
N PHE A 231 4.50 -14.23 -16.99
CA PHE A 231 4.37 -13.39 -18.19
C PHE A 231 3.69 -12.04 -17.93
N ALA A 232 2.96 -11.88 -16.81
CA ALA A 232 2.40 -10.59 -16.37
C ALA A 232 3.36 -9.79 -15.47
N LEU A 233 4.49 -10.36 -15.05
CA LEU A 233 5.48 -9.69 -14.21
C LEU A 233 6.12 -8.46 -14.87
N PRO A 234 6.45 -8.48 -16.19
CA PRO A 234 7.01 -7.30 -16.86
C PRO A 234 6.08 -6.08 -16.84
N ASP A 235 4.77 -6.26 -16.94
CA ASP A 235 3.80 -5.17 -16.80
C ASP A 235 3.91 -4.50 -15.42
N LEU A 236 3.83 -5.30 -14.35
CA LEU A 236 4.00 -4.81 -12.98
C LEU A 236 5.35 -4.12 -12.76
N LEU A 237 6.42 -4.65 -13.36
CA LEU A 237 7.74 -4.05 -13.27
C LEU A 237 7.80 -2.69 -13.96
N LEU A 238 7.21 -2.56 -15.15
CA LEU A 238 7.16 -1.29 -15.90
C LEU A 238 6.38 -0.23 -15.16
N LEU A 239 5.18 -0.57 -14.66
CA LEU A 239 4.41 0.32 -13.79
C LEU A 239 5.25 0.69 -12.56
N ALA A 240 5.86 -0.28 -11.90
CA ALA A 240 6.60 -0.04 -10.68
C ALA A 240 7.82 0.89 -10.87
N LEU A 241 8.52 0.78 -12.01
CA LEU A 241 9.60 1.67 -12.41
C LEU A 241 9.09 3.09 -12.66
N ALA A 242 7.94 3.25 -13.33
CA ALA A 242 7.31 4.54 -13.57
C ALA A 242 6.91 5.23 -12.25
N LEU A 243 6.33 4.48 -11.31
CA LEU A 243 5.98 4.97 -9.97
C LEU A 243 7.21 5.41 -9.18
N ALA A 244 8.29 4.62 -9.21
CA ALA A 244 9.55 4.98 -8.57
C ALA A 244 10.20 6.23 -9.22
N TRP A 245 10.11 6.37 -10.54
CA TRP A 245 10.54 7.57 -11.25
C TRP A 245 9.73 8.81 -10.84
N LEU A 246 8.40 8.71 -10.79
CA LEU A 246 7.51 9.78 -10.32
C LEU A 246 7.87 10.20 -8.90
N ARG A 247 8.11 9.23 -8.01
CA ARG A 247 8.54 9.49 -6.62
C ARG A 247 9.83 10.29 -6.55
N LEU A 248 10.86 9.88 -7.29
CA LEU A 248 12.19 10.50 -7.25
C LEU A 248 12.21 11.89 -7.91
N ARG A 249 11.43 12.07 -8.99
CA ARG A 249 11.37 13.34 -9.72
C ARG A 249 10.51 14.39 -9.03
N SER A 250 9.40 13.98 -8.42
CA SER A 250 8.46 14.90 -7.78
C SER A 250 8.77 15.14 -6.30
N GLY A 251 9.52 14.24 -5.64
CA GLY A 251 9.72 14.26 -4.19
C GLY A 251 8.45 13.87 -3.41
N SER A 252 7.38 13.43 -4.08
CA SER A 252 6.09 13.10 -3.48
C SER A 252 5.66 11.69 -3.86
N ILE A 253 4.97 10.99 -2.96
CA ILE A 253 4.31 9.73 -3.31
C ILE A 253 2.98 9.95 -4.03
N TRP A 254 2.36 11.13 -3.92
CA TRP A 254 1.00 11.36 -4.44
C TRP A 254 0.86 11.20 -5.96
N PRO A 255 1.82 11.61 -6.80
CA PRO A 255 1.79 11.26 -8.21
C PRO A 255 1.82 9.75 -8.45
N GLY A 256 2.61 9.01 -7.67
CA GLY A 256 2.63 7.55 -7.73
C GLY A 256 1.28 6.95 -7.31
N VAL A 257 0.72 7.41 -6.19
CA VAL A 257 -0.60 6.98 -5.71
C VAL A 257 -1.68 7.24 -6.76
N LEU A 258 -1.66 8.40 -7.42
CA LEU A 258 -2.60 8.74 -8.48
C LEU A 258 -2.44 7.82 -9.69
N ALA A 259 -1.23 7.64 -10.20
CA ALA A 259 -0.97 6.77 -11.34
C ALA A 259 -1.39 5.33 -11.07
N HIS A 260 -1.03 4.82 -9.89
CA HIS A 260 -1.38 3.47 -9.44
C HIS A 260 -2.89 3.32 -9.24
N GLY A 261 -3.56 4.31 -8.62
CA GLY A 261 -5.01 4.32 -8.49
C GLY A 261 -5.74 4.32 -9.83
N VAL A 262 -5.31 5.15 -10.79
CA VAL A 262 -5.88 5.18 -12.15
C VAL A 262 -5.67 3.85 -12.86
N ASN A 263 -4.48 3.26 -12.75
CA ASN A 263 -4.17 1.92 -13.28
C ASN A 263 -5.13 0.87 -12.70
N ASN A 264 -5.31 0.86 -11.38
CA ASN A 264 -6.22 -0.06 -10.70
C ASN A 264 -7.68 0.17 -11.09
N LEU A 265 -8.09 1.43 -11.25
CA LEU A 265 -9.44 1.79 -11.67
C LEU A 265 -9.76 1.21 -13.05
N LEU A 266 -8.83 1.31 -14.01
CA LEU A 266 -9.00 0.71 -15.32
C LEU A 266 -9.09 -0.83 -15.24
N ALA A 267 -8.26 -1.46 -14.40
CA ALA A 267 -8.28 -2.91 -14.22
C ALA A 267 -9.63 -3.41 -13.65
N VAL A 268 -10.26 -2.64 -12.75
CA VAL A 268 -11.54 -3.00 -12.14
C VAL A 268 -12.77 -2.45 -12.87
N ALA A 269 -12.59 -1.58 -13.87
CA ALA A 269 -13.71 -1.01 -14.63
C ALA A 269 -14.56 -2.09 -15.32
N ALA A 270 -13.93 -3.19 -15.73
CA ALA A 270 -14.61 -4.35 -16.33
C ALA A 270 -15.71 -4.95 -15.42
N TRP A 271 -15.63 -4.79 -14.10
CA TRP A 271 -16.65 -5.27 -13.15
C TRP A 271 -18.04 -4.67 -13.35
N PHE A 272 -18.13 -3.53 -14.04
CA PHE A 272 -19.38 -2.81 -14.29
C PHE A 272 -19.81 -2.86 -15.76
N VAL A 273 -18.89 -3.14 -16.68
CA VAL A 273 -19.17 -3.25 -18.11
C VAL A 273 -19.83 -4.59 -18.45
N ALA A 274 -19.49 -5.67 -17.73
CA ALA A 274 -20.05 -7.01 -17.95
C ALA A 274 -21.51 -7.20 -17.45
N ILE A 275 -22.18 -6.16 -16.96
CA ILE A 275 -23.54 -6.25 -16.39
C ILE A 275 -24.64 -6.21 -17.48
N ASN A 276 -24.32 -6.07 -18.77
CA ASN A 276 -25.34 -5.84 -19.81
C ASN A 276 -25.22 -6.70 -21.09
N LEU A 277 -25.06 -8.02 -20.97
CA LEU A 277 -25.52 -8.92 -22.05
C LEU A 277 -26.41 -10.01 -21.44
N PRO A 278 -27.73 -9.77 -21.34
CA PRO A 278 -28.66 -10.88 -21.22
C PRO A 278 -28.52 -11.74 -22.49
N GLY A 279 -27.93 -12.92 -22.35
CA GLY A 279 -28.13 -14.04 -23.25
C GLY A 279 -29.35 -14.83 -22.81
#